data_AF-A0A958KCR4-F1
#
_entry.id   AF-A0A958KCR4-F1
#
_cell.length_a   1.000
_cell.length_b   1.000
_cell.length_c   1.000
_cell.angle_alpha   90.00
_cell.angle_beta   90.00
_cell.angle_gamma   90.00
#
_symmetry.space_group_name_H-M   'P 1'
#
loop_
_entity.id
_entity.type
_entity.pdbx_description
1 polymer ?
#
loop_
_entity_poly.entity_id
_entity_poly.type
_entity_poly.pdbx_seq_one_letter_code
_entity_poly.pdbx_strand_id
1 'polypeptide(L)'
;MMQLKRTECFHRHIGGLTLLFVVILFAVVSSGANDHGHSSSAETTSSVHTGHASEFDKSLKMPRPLAVMIDEFIANTEKNKSAEKEAAGSTSILDKVALERRHMVVSVTMSEETPGVLSHKVIQIPLRQDGAIVDFRNWVTKKKGYFRLKIDLPHELQEGQAFDNLRVFYVSRALPQELRGKVFGSGCSKFMEITSFYKNHLGSKEGLKLNTTDQRYLSVVAGNFYFFTTVDEDYFLGSVSFVDSRYKAKMCKQD
;
A
#
# COMPACT_ATOMS: atom_id res chain seq x y z
N MET A 1 22.37 14.98 73.35
CA MET A 1 21.49 13.79 73.41
C MET A 1 20.31 14.04 72.49
N MET A 2 20.22 13.33 71.37
CA MET A 2 19.05 12.59 70.86
C MET A 2 19.32 12.27 69.38
N GLN A 3 19.53 10.99 69.11
CA GLN A 3 19.64 10.36 67.78
C GLN A 3 18.27 10.34 67.10
N LEU A 4 18.19 10.45 65.76
CA LEU A 4 17.36 9.55 64.93
C LEU A 4 17.57 9.73 63.41
N LYS A 5 18.24 8.71 62.85
CA LYS A 5 18.01 7.95 61.60
C LYS A 5 17.88 8.64 60.23
N ARG A 6 18.85 8.24 59.39
CA ARG A 6 18.80 7.91 57.95
C ARG A 6 17.42 7.52 57.40
N THR A 7 17.12 8.06 56.22
CA THR A 7 16.56 7.31 55.09
C THR A 7 17.23 7.79 53.81
N GLU A 8 18.06 6.92 53.23
CA GLU A 8 18.59 7.02 51.87
C GLU A 8 17.45 6.64 50.91
N CYS A 9 17.18 7.47 49.91
CA CYS A 9 16.38 7.08 48.74
C CYS A 9 17.24 7.18 47.48
N PHE A 10 17.43 5.99 46.93
CA PHE A 10 18.22 5.60 45.78
C PHE A 10 17.76 6.32 44.50
N HIS A 11 18.63 7.12 43.88
CA HIS A 11 18.40 7.67 42.55
C HIS A 11 18.57 6.54 41.52
N ARG A 12 17.45 5.93 41.12
CA ARG A 12 17.43 4.91 40.07
C ARG A 12 17.39 5.59 38.70
N HIS A 13 18.53 5.53 38.01
CA HIS A 13 18.65 5.79 36.58
C HIS A 13 17.57 5.03 35.79
N ILE A 14 16.65 5.77 35.18
CA ILE A 14 15.82 5.25 34.09
C ILE A 14 16.57 5.58 32.81
N GLY A 15 17.34 4.58 32.34
CA GLY A 15 17.85 4.57 30.98
C GLY A 15 16.66 4.51 30.03
N GLY A 16 16.46 5.59 29.28
CA GLY A 16 15.54 5.65 28.15
C GLY A 16 15.98 4.64 27.10
N LEU A 17 15.31 3.50 27.07
CA LEU A 17 15.40 2.52 26.00
C LEU A 17 14.61 3.07 24.83
N THR A 18 15.25 3.91 24.02
CA THR A 18 14.73 4.35 22.72
C THR A 18 14.68 3.13 21.81
N LEU A 19 13.51 2.48 21.76
CA LEU A 19 13.24 1.38 20.84
C LEU A 19 13.19 1.98 19.41
N LEU A 20 14.35 2.03 18.75
CA LEU A 20 14.43 2.37 17.34
C LEU A 20 13.74 1.24 16.54
N PHE A 21 12.52 1.50 16.08
CA PHE A 21 11.89 0.69 15.04
C PHE A 21 12.66 0.94 13.73
N VAL A 22 13.49 -0.01 13.33
CA VAL A 22 14.13 -0.02 12.01
C VAL A 22 13.06 -0.37 10.97
N VAL A 23 12.44 0.67 10.43
CA VAL A 23 11.55 0.61 9.27
C VAL A 23 12.41 0.38 8.02
N ILE A 24 12.15 -0.76 7.36
CA ILE A 24 12.40 -1.09 5.95
C ILE A 24 13.45 -0.21 5.25
N LEU A 25 14.74 -0.49 5.47
CA LEU A 25 15.80 -0.16 4.53
C LEU A 25 16.67 -1.41 4.32
N PHE A 26 17.22 -1.52 3.12
CA PHE A 26 18.14 -2.56 2.63
C PHE A 26 17.51 -3.81 2.01
N ALA A 27 17.02 -3.63 0.78
CA ALA A 27 17.15 -4.63 -0.28
C ALA A 27 17.95 -4.05 -1.46
N VAL A 28 19.16 -3.53 -1.21
CA VAL A 28 20.14 -3.23 -2.26
C VAL A 28 21.51 -3.74 -1.80
N VAL A 29 21.83 -4.97 -2.20
CA VAL A 29 23.20 -5.49 -2.24
C VAL A 29 23.34 -6.13 -3.62
N SER A 30 24.20 -5.60 -4.48
CA SER A 30 25.14 -6.39 -5.28
C SER A 30 26.18 -5.50 -5.96
N SER A 31 27.39 -6.06 -5.94
CA SER A 31 28.67 -5.54 -6.40
C SER A 31 28.80 -5.56 -7.93
N GLY A 32 29.53 -4.57 -8.46
CA GLY A 32 30.79 -4.77 -9.19
C GLY A 32 30.85 -5.60 -10.49
N ALA A 33 31.09 -4.86 -11.59
CA ALA A 33 32.05 -5.08 -12.69
C ALA A 33 31.78 -6.07 -13.85
N ASN A 34 31.85 -5.47 -15.05
CA ASN A 34 32.21 -5.94 -16.41
C ASN A 34 31.46 -7.12 -17.05
N ASP A 35 30.87 -6.90 -18.23
CA ASP A 35 31.59 -7.09 -19.50
C ASP A 35 30.85 -6.46 -20.70
N HIS A 36 31.61 -5.99 -21.69
CA HIS A 36 31.11 -5.44 -22.94
C HIS A 36 30.75 -6.56 -23.92
N GLY A 37 29.55 -6.51 -24.50
CA GLY A 37 29.16 -7.42 -25.58
C GLY A 37 27.98 -6.89 -26.38
N HIS A 38 28.27 -6.30 -27.54
CA HIS A 38 27.30 -6.04 -28.59
C HIS A 38 26.64 -7.35 -29.05
N SER A 39 25.30 -7.41 -29.05
CA SER A 39 24.56 -8.25 -30.00
C SER A 39 23.09 -7.85 -30.07
N SER A 40 22.70 -7.34 -31.24
CA SER A 40 21.41 -7.49 -31.93
C SER A 40 20.15 -7.56 -31.06
N SER A 41 19.47 -6.43 -30.91
CA SER A 41 18.11 -6.38 -30.36
C SER A 41 17.11 -6.77 -31.45
N ALA A 42 16.78 -8.07 -31.50
CA ALA A 42 15.53 -8.52 -32.07
C ALA A 42 14.39 -7.95 -31.22
N GLU A 43 13.47 -7.21 -31.85
CA GLU A 43 12.19 -6.80 -31.25
C GLU A 43 11.43 -8.04 -30.79
N THR A 44 11.63 -8.40 -29.52
CA THR A 44 10.82 -9.39 -28.85
C THR A 44 9.51 -8.70 -28.53
N THR A 45 8.50 -8.92 -29.36
CA THR A 45 7.10 -8.59 -29.07
C THR A 45 6.72 -9.27 -27.76
N SER A 46 6.90 -8.56 -26.64
CA SER A 46 6.51 -9.01 -25.32
C SER A 46 4.99 -9.08 -25.30
N SER A 47 4.44 -10.28 -25.38
CA SER A 47 3.01 -10.51 -25.25
C SER A 47 2.57 -10.11 -23.84
N VAL A 48 1.81 -9.04 -23.74
CA VAL A 48 1.16 -8.61 -22.50
C VAL A 48 -0.07 -9.49 -22.31
N HIS A 49 -0.19 -10.13 -21.13
CA HIS A 49 -1.35 -10.94 -20.78
C HIS A 49 -2.30 -10.14 -19.89
N THR A 50 -3.58 -10.10 -20.24
CA THR A 50 -4.62 -9.46 -19.42
C THR A 50 -5.19 -10.46 -18.43
N GLY A 51 -4.94 -10.25 -17.14
CA GLY A 51 -5.51 -11.04 -16.05
C GLY A 51 -6.86 -10.50 -15.59
N HIS A 52 -7.60 -11.33 -14.85
CA HIS A 52 -8.84 -10.94 -14.18
C HIS A 52 -8.66 -11.00 -12.66
N ALA A 53 -9.09 -9.95 -11.96
CA ALA A 53 -9.24 -9.99 -10.52
C ALA A 53 -10.62 -10.54 -10.14
N SER A 54 -10.76 -11.13 -8.94
CA SER A 54 -12.07 -11.55 -8.44
C SER A 54 -12.83 -10.37 -7.82
N GLU A 55 -14.15 -10.52 -7.70
CA GLU A 55 -15.03 -9.53 -7.05
C GLU A 55 -14.55 -9.15 -5.64
N PHE A 56 -14.88 -7.92 -5.25
CA PHE A 56 -14.54 -7.36 -3.95
C PHE A 56 -15.03 -8.24 -2.80
N ASP A 57 -14.16 -8.42 -1.80
CA ASP A 57 -14.55 -9.08 -0.55
C ASP A 57 -15.53 -8.17 0.20
N LYS A 58 -16.84 -8.47 0.15
CA LYS A 58 -17.87 -7.69 0.86
C LYS A 58 -17.67 -7.64 2.38
N SER A 59 -16.81 -8.51 2.94
CA SER A 59 -16.43 -8.47 4.35
C SER A 59 -15.34 -7.43 4.66
N LEU A 60 -14.71 -6.83 3.64
CA LEU A 60 -13.64 -5.87 3.80
C LEU A 60 -14.18 -4.56 4.37
N LYS A 61 -14.11 -4.42 5.70
CA LYS A 61 -14.46 -3.18 6.38
C LYS A 61 -13.34 -2.17 6.18
N MET A 62 -13.71 -0.97 5.74
CA MET A 62 -12.82 0.17 5.73
C MET A 62 -12.25 0.38 7.15
N PRO A 63 -10.94 0.55 7.30
CA PRO A 63 -10.34 0.79 8.61
C PRO A 63 -10.92 2.05 9.24
N ARG A 64 -11.27 1.99 10.53
CA ARG A 64 -11.81 3.15 11.25
C ARG A 64 -10.97 4.42 11.10
N PRO A 65 -9.62 4.37 11.16
CA PRO A 65 -8.82 5.58 10.97
C PRO A 65 -9.00 6.22 9.59
N LEU A 66 -9.18 5.41 8.54
CA LEU A 66 -9.48 5.91 7.20
C LEU A 66 -10.89 6.51 7.12
N ALA A 67 -11.88 5.88 7.75
CA ALA A 67 -13.23 6.43 7.82
C ALA A 67 -13.25 7.81 8.51
N VAL A 68 -12.56 7.95 9.65
CA VAL A 68 -12.44 9.22 10.36
C VAL A 68 -11.79 10.30 9.49
N MET A 69 -10.72 9.98 8.74
CA MET A 69 -10.10 10.93 7.82
C MET A 69 -11.04 11.39 6.69
N ILE A 70 -11.87 10.49 6.17
CA ILE A 70 -12.88 10.84 5.17
C ILE A 70 -13.93 11.76 5.80
N ASP A 71 -14.43 11.44 6.98
CA ASP A 71 -15.42 12.25 7.70
C ASP A 71 -14.88 13.66 8.02
N GLU A 72 -13.61 13.76 8.44
CA GLU A 72 -12.93 15.04 8.68
C GLU A 72 -12.77 15.87 7.41
N PHE A 73 -12.40 15.23 6.28
CA PHE A 73 -12.32 15.91 4.98
C PHE A 73 -13.68 16.48 4.56
N ILE A 74 -14.74 15.67 4.68
CA ILE A 74 -16.12 16.07 4.38
C ILE A 74 -16.51 17.28 5.22
N ALA A 75 -16.33 17.20 6.55
CA ALA A 75 -16.72 18.26 7.47
C ALA A 75 -15.97 19.59 7.21
N ASN A 76 -14.67 19.53 6.92
CA ASN A 76 -13.87 20.72 6.63
C ASN A 76 -14.27 21.38 5.30
N THR A 77 -14.61 20.57 4.29
CA THR A 77 -15.04 21.07 2.97
C THR A 77 -16.40 21.75 3.06
N GLU A 78 -17.35 21.16 3.79
CA GLU A 78 -18.66 21.78 4.05
C GLU A 78 -18.51 23.11 4.79
N LYS A 79 -17.64 23.19 5.81
CA LYS A 79 -17.40 24.41 6.59
C LYS A 79 -16.83 25.54 5.72
N ASN A 80 -15.85 25.24 4.87
CA ASN A 80 -15.24 26.25 3.99
C ASN A 80 -16.27 26.82 3.00
N LYS A 81 -17.12 25.97 2.42
CA LYS A 81 -18.23 26.39 1.54
C LYS A 81 -19.24 27.30 2.23
N SER A 82 -19.59 26.98 3.48
CA SER A 82 -20.50 27.83 4.27
C SER A 82 -19.88 29.22 4.49
N ALA A 83 -18.59 29.29 4.82
CA ALA A 83 -17.88 30.56 5.00
C ALA A 83 -17.79 31.38 3.70
N GLU A 84 -17.55 30.73 2.55
CA GLU A 84 -17.54 31.41 1.24
C GLU A 84 -18.92 31.93 0.84
N LYS A 85 -19.99 31.18 1.11
CA LYS A 85 -21.38 31.62 0.84
C LYS A 85 -21.80 32.81 1.71
N GLU A 86 -21.41 32.81 2.98
CA GLU A 86 -21.62 33.93 3.90
C GLU A 86 -20.84 35.18 3.44
N ALA A 87 -19.60 35.01 2.98
CA ALA A 87 -18.79 36.10 2.44
C ALA A 87 -19.32 36.64 1.09
N ALA A 88 -19.93 35.79 0.26
CA ALA A 88 -20.49 36.16 -1.05
C ALA A 88 -21.92 36.75 -0.98
N GLY A 89 -22.52 36.87 0.21
CA GLY A 89 -23.84 37.48 0.40
C GLY A 89 -25.01 36.73 -0.25
N SER A 90 -24.84 35.45 -0.59
CA SER A 90 -25.85 34.64 -1.28
C SER A 90 -26.61 33.75 -0.30
N THR A 91 -27.83 34.16 0.08
CA THR A 91 -28.77 33.39 0.91
C THR A 91 -29.63 32.43 0.08
N SER A 92 -29.03 31.66 -0.82
CA SER A 92 -29.73 30.56 -1.50
C SER A 92 -29.76 29.32 -0.59
N ILE A 93 -30.94 29.02 -0.03
CA ILE A 93 -31.19 27.88 0.89
C ILE A 93 -31.14 26.51 0.18
N LEU A 94 -30.90 26.46 -1.14
CA LEU A 94 -31.08 25.22 -1.94
C LEU A 94 -29.84 24.57 -2.53
N ASP A 95 -28.62 25.07 -2.27
CA ASP A 95 -27.41 24.39 -2.75
C ASP A 95 -26.69 23.66 -1.61
N LYS A 96 -27.27 22.55 -1.13
CA LYS A 96 -26.46 21.51 -0.50
C LYS A 96 -25.61 20.89 -1.61
N VAL A 97 -24.38 21.38 -1.78
CA VAL A 97 -23.42 20.77 -2.69
C VAL A 97 -23.09 19.40 -2.11
N ALA A 98 -23.63 18.34 -2.70
CA ALA A 98 -23.34 16.99 -2.31
C ALA A 98 -21.86 16.71 -2.63
N LEU A 99 -21.06 16.44 -1.60
CA LEU A 99 -19.72 15.88 -1.79
C LEU A 99 -19.89 14.47 -2.35
N GLU A 100 -19.61 14.27 -3.64
CA GLU A 100 -19.80 12.98 -4.27
C GLU A 100 -18.57 12.09 -4.08
N ARG A 101 -18.80 10.89 -3.54
CA ARG A 101 -17.78 9.84 -3.55
C ARG A 101 -17.56 9.37 -4.98
N ARG A 102 -16.37 9.61 -5.52
CA ARG A 102 -15.94 9.04 -6.81
C ARG A 102 -15.13 7.77 -6.62
N HIS A 103 -15.32 6.82 -7.53
CA HIS A 103 -14.58 5.56 -7.52
C HIS A 103 -13.21 5.74 -8.20
N MET A 104 -12.15 5.33 -7.52
CA MET A 104 -10.81 5.28 -8.11
C MET A 104 -10.51 3.85 -8.58
N VAL A 105 -10.46 3.66 -9.90
CA VAL A 105 -10.15 2.38 -10.51
C VAL A 105 -8.64 2.24 -10.69
N VAL A 106 -7.96 1.62 -9.74
CA VAL A 106 -6.52 1.33 -9.87
C VAL A 106 -6.29 0.12 -10.78
N SER A 107 -5.09 -0.01 -11.33
CA SER A 107 -4.68 -1.18 -12.12
C SER A 107 -3.43 -1.81 -11.53
N VAL A 108 -3.24 -3.11 -11.73
CA VAL A 108 -2.08 -3.84 -11.23
C VAL A 108 -1.27 -4.38 -12.40
N THR A 109 0.04 -4.12 -12.38
CA THR A 109 0.97 -4.72 -13.32
C THR A 109 1.98 -5.59 -12.59
N MET A 110 2.20 -6.82 -13.06
CA MET A 110 3.29 -7.67 -12.63
C MET A 110 4.21 -7.95 -13.81
N SER A 111 5.51 -7.76 -13.63
CA SER A 111 6.50 -8.11 -14.64
C SER A 111 7.56 -9.05 -14.09
N GLU A 112 7.92 -10.02 -14.91
CA GLU A 112 8.89 -11.05 -14.56
C GLU A 112 10.31 -10.48 -14.61
N GLU A 113 11.08 -10.70 -13.54
CA GLU A 113 12.53 -10.48 -13.58
C GLU A 113 13.29 -11.79 -13.76
N THR A 114 12.88 -12.84 -13.05
CA THR A 114 13.49 -14.18 -13.16
C THR A 114 12.59 -15.08 -14.03
N PRO A 115 13.09 -15.62 -15.15
CA PRO A 115 12.27 -16.41 -16.07
C PRO A 115 11.50 -17.55 -15.40
N GLY A 116 10.21 -17.67 -15.68
CA GLY A 116 9.31 -18.69 -15.13
C GLY A 116 8.86 -18.47 -13.68
N VAL A 117 9.11 -17.31 -13.07
CA VAL A 117 8.53 -16.93 -11.76
C VAL A 117 7.09 -16.47 -11.90
N LEU A 118 6.73 -15.85 -13.02
CA LEU A 118 5.36 -15.57 -13.39
C LEU A 118 4.91 -16.52 -14.51
N SER A 119 3.60 -16.67 -14.69
CA SER A 119 3.03 -17.46 -15.79
C SER A 119 3.24 -16.80 -17.16
N HIS A 120 3.43 -15.47 -17.18
CA HIS A 120 3.71 -14.66 -18.35
C HIS A 120 4.73 -13.58 -18.00
N LYS A 121 5.47 -13.07 -19.00
CA LYS A 121 6.48 -12.03 -18.80
C LYS A 121 5.91 -10.75 -18.22
N VAL A 122 4.73 -10.34 -18.67
CA VAL A 122 4.01 -9.15 -18.19
C VAL A 122 2.54 -9.48 -18.07
N ILE A 123 1.96 -9.13 -16.93
CA ILE A 123 0.56 -9.37 -16.58
C ILE A 123 -0.05 -8.03 -16.16
N GLN A 124 -1.09 -7.61 -16.86
CA GLN A 124 -1.87 -6.42 -16.52
C GLN A 124 -3.25 -6.83 -16.05
N ILE A 125 -3.66 -6.31 -14.90
CA ILE A 125 -4.93 -6.65 -14.26
C ILE A 125 -5.70 -5.34 -14.07
N PRO A 126 -6.62 -4.99 -14.97
CA PRO A 126 -7.53 -3.88 -14.74
C PRO A 126 -8.47 -4.26 -13.59
N LEU A 127 -8.57 -3.41 -12.57
CA LEU A 127 -9.48 -3.67 -11.46
C LEU A 127 -10.85 -3.05 -11.75
N ARG A 128 -11.85 -3.46 -10.99
CA ARG A 128 -13.23 -2.96 -11.08
C ARG A 128 -13.46 -1.85 -10.04
N GLN A 129 -14.52 -1.06 -10.23
CA GLN A 129 -14.85 0.09 -9.39
C GLN A 129 -15.11 -0.24 -7.91
N ASP A 130 -15.52 -1.46 -7.61
CA ASP A 130 -15.84 -1.95 -6.26
C ASP A 130 -14.60 -2.37 -5.45
N GLY A 131 -13.40 -2.24 -6.02
CA GLY A 131 -12.19 -2.84 -5.46
C GLY A 131 -12.05 -4.29 -5.90
N ALA A 132 -10.86 -4.84 -5.74
CA ALA A 132 -10.58 -6.14 -6.34
C ALA A 132 -9.57 -6.95 -5.53
N ILE A 133 -9.69 -8.28 -5.60
CA ILE A 133 -8.73 -9.21 -5.01
C ILE A 133 -7.83 -9.76 -6.11
N VAL A 134 -6.54 -9.49 -5.97
CA VAL A 134 -5.47 -10.08 -6.79
C VAL A 134 -4.92 -11.29 -6.03
N ASP A 135 -5.35 -12.48 -6.45
CA ASP A 135 -4.81 -13.74 -5.93
C ASP A 135 -3.57 -14.17 -6.74
N PHE A 136 -2.38 -14.02 -6.14
CA PHE A 136 -1.12 -14.39 -6.74
C PHE A 136 -1.05 -15.85 -7.18
N ARG A 137 -1.92 -16.73 -6.65
CA ARG A 137 -2.04 -18.12 -7.13
C ARG A 137 -2.19 -18.23 -8.65
N ASN A 138 -2.89 -17.28 -9.27
CA ASN A 138 -3.23 -17.33 -10.69
C ASN A 138 -2.03 -17.05 -11.60
N TRP A 139 -0.96 -16.45 -11.06
CA TRP A 139 0.11 -15.88 -11.88
C TRP A 139 1.51 -16.16 -11.38
N VAL A 140 1.74 -16.16 -10.07
CA VAL A 140 3.06 -16.43 -9.48
C VAL A 140 3.25 -17.95 -9.45
N THR A 141 4.35 -18.47 -9.98
CA THR A 141 4.63 -19.92 -9.97
C THR A 141 5.28 -20.36 -8.66
N LYS A 142 5.66 -21.64 -8.54
CA LYS A 142 6.46 -22.15 -7.41
C LYS A 142 7.97 -21.89 -7.57
N LYS A 143 8.41 -21.34 -8.70
CA LYS A 143 9.83 -21.08 -8.97
C LYS A 143 10.36 -19.96 -8.07
N LYS A 144 11.57 -20.14 -7.57
CA LYS A 144 12.30 -19.13 -6.77
C LYS A 144 12.87 -18.06 -7.70
N GLY A 145 12.73 -16.80 -7.33
CA GLY A 145 13.30 -15.66 -8.03
C GLY A 145 12.56 -14.38 -7.71
N TYR A 146 12.51 -13.47 -8.68
CA TYR A 146 11.98 -12.13 -8.52
C TYR A 146 10.97 -11.76 -9.60
N PHE A 147 10.05 -10.89 -9.22
CA PHE A 147 9.14 -10.18 -10.10
C PHE A 147 8.93 -8.76 -9.56
N ARG A 148 8.43 -7.86 -10.40
CA ARG A 148 8.03 -6.50 -10.01
C ARG A 148 6.52 -6.42 -9.90
N LEU A 149 6.03 -5.63 -8.94
CA LEU A 149 4.63 -5.30 -8.77
C LEU A 149 4.45 -3.79 -8.84
N LYS A 150 3.49 -3.35 -9.65
CA LYS A 150 3.04 -1.97 -9.73
C LYS A 150 1.54 -1.86 -9.46
N ILE A 151 1.14 -0.72 -8.90
CA ILE A 151 -0.26 -0.32 -8.78
C ILE A 151 -0.38 1.07 -9.39
N ASP A 152 -0.94 1.16 -10.59
CA ASP A 152 -1.06 2.41 -11.33
C ASP A 152 -2.45 3.04 -11.06
N LEU A 153 -2.49 4.34 -10.80
CA LEU A 153 -3.73 5.12 -10.70
C LEU A 153 -4.32 5.38 -12.09
N PRO A 154 -5.61 5.76 -12.21
CA PRO A 154 -6.11 6.39 -13.44
C PRO A 154 -5.20 7.54 -13.88
N HIS A 155 -5.00 7.69 -15.19
CA HIS A 155 -4.05 8.66 -15.76
C HIS A 155 -4.30 10.08 -15.26
N GLU A 156 -5.57 10.48 -15.16
CA GLU A 156 -6.02 11.77 -14.65
C GLU A 156 -5.68 12.04 -13.17
N LEU A 157 -5.30 11.01 -12.41
CA LEU A 157 -4.92 11.11 -10.99
C LEU A 157 -3.41 10.89 -10.75
N GLN A 158 -2.61 10.72 -11.82
CA GLN A 158 -1.16 10.48 -11.69
C GLN A 158 -0.34 11.77 -11.54
N GLU A 159 -0.94 12.95 -11.73
CA GLU A 159 -0.25 14.24 -11.68
C GLU A 159 -1.10 15.32 -10.99
N GLY A 160 -0.49 16.48 -10.74
CA GLY A 160 -1.14 17.66 -10.19
C GLY A 160 -1.69 17.48 -8.77
N GLN A 161 -2.70 18.28 -8.43
CA GLN A 161 -3.30 18.32 -7.10
C GLN A 161 -3.81 16.96 -6.62
N ALA A 162 -4.37 16.15 -7.53
CA ALA A 162 -4.83 14.79 -7.24
C ALA A 162 -3.68 13.89 -6.73
N PHE A 163 -2.50 13.96 -7.36
CA PHE A 163 -1.36 13.17 -6.93
C PHE A 163 -0.71 13.72 -5.66
N ASP A 164 -0.68 15.04 -5.49
CA ASP A 164 -0.12 15.69 -4.30
C ASP A 164 -0.95 15.39 -3.03
N ASN A 165 -2.27 15.39 -3.16
CA ASN A 165 -3.21 15.07 -2.09
C ASN A 165 -3.35 13.58 -1.83
N LEU A 166 -2.80 12.72 -2.68
CA LEU A 166 -2.91 11.28 -2.54
C LEU A 166 -2.47 10.82 -1.14
N ARG A 167 -3.32 9.99 -0.53
CA ARG A 167 -3.06 9.22 0.68
C ARG A 167 -3.27 7.75 0.38
N VAL A 168 -2.28 6.92 0.70
CA VAL A 168 -2.33 5.48 0.51
C VAL A 168 -2.22 4.80 1.85
N PHE A 169 -3.22 3.99 2.20
CA PHE A 169 -3.25 3.24 3.44
C PHE A 169 -3.12 1.75 3.16
N TYR A 170 -2.46 1.04 4.06
CA TYR A 170 -2.26 -0.39 3.98
C TYR A 170 -2.69 -1.07 5.28
N VAL A 171 -3.46 -2.14 5.13
CA VAL A 171 -3.82 -3.06 6.20
C VAL A 171 -3.19 -4.40 5.90
N SER A 172 -2.16 -4.75 6.67
CA SER A 172 -1.49 -6.03 6.48
C SER A 172 -2.38 -7.21 6.86
N ARG A 173 -2.36 -8.24 6.00
CA ARG A 173 -3.00 -9.54 6.23
C ARG A 173 -1.98 -10.67 6.23
N ALA A 174 -0.69 -10.35 6.30
CA ALA A 174 0.37 -11.32 6.40
C ALA A 174 0.67 -11.62 7.88
N LEU A 175 0.83 -12.91 8.21
CA LEU A 175 1.43 -13.28 9.48
C LEU A 175 2.91 -12.87 9.47
N PRO A 176 3.45 -12.37 10.59
CA PRO A 176 4.89 -12.11 10.67
C PRO A 176 5.67 -13.40 10.44
N GLN A 177 6.73 -13.33 9.66
CA GLN A 177 7.59 -14.47 9.37
C GLN A 177 8.99 -14.21 9.86
N GLU A 178 9.52 -15.12 10.68
CA GLU A 178 10.92 -15.11 11.02
C GLU A 178 11.72 -15.75 9.88
N LEU A 179 12.63 -14.97 9.28
CA LEU A 179 13.51 -15.41 8.22
C LEU A 179 14.93 -15.01 8.60
N ARG A 180 15.78 -16.01 8.85
CA ARG A 180 17.19 -15.82 9.23
C ARG A 180 17.36 -14.90 10.46
N GLY A 181 16.56 -15.13 11.50
CA GLY A 181 16.62 -14.37 12.75
C GLY A 181 16.04 -12.95 12.66
N LYS A 182 15.36 -12.60 11.57
CA LYS A 182 14.67 -11.30 11.41
C LYS A 182 13.19 -11.54 11.15
N VAL A 183 12.33 -10.77 11.83
CA VAL A 183 10.89 -10.81 11.62
C VAL A 183 10.52 -9.90 10.44
N PHE A 184 9.82 -10.46 9.46
CA PHE A 184 9.28 -9.77 8.30
C PHE A 184 7.77 -9.73 8.35
N GLY A 185 7.18 -8.65 7.84
CA GLY A 185 5.74 -8.44 7.83
C GLY A 185 5.24 -7.74 9.07
N SER A 186 4.20 -6.94 8.88
CA SER A 186 3.67 -6.05 9.93
C SER A 186 2.79 -6.81 10.93
N GLY A 187 2.30 -7.99 10.55
CA GLY A 187 1.33 -8.75 11.32
C GLY A 187 -0.10 -8.31 11.07
N CYS A 188 -1.03 -9.02 11.71
CA CYS A 188 -2.44 -8.92 11.39
C CYS A 188 -3.06 -7.57 11.75
N SER A 189 -3.88 -7.06 10.82
CA SER A 189 -4.72 -5.87 11.00
C SER A 189 -3.94 -4.61 11.39
N LYS A 190 -2.64 -4.57 11.08
CA LYS A 190 -1.84 -3.35 11.21
C LYS A 190 -2.18 -2.39 10.10
N PHE A 191 -2.81 -1.28 10.49
CA PHE A 191 -3.12 -0.14 9.63
C PHE A 191 -1.93 0.82 9.61
N MET A 192 -1.50 1.20 8.41
CA MET A 192 -0.39 2.13 8.19
C MET A 192 -0.72 3.08 7.03
N GLU A 193 -0.31 4.34 7.18
CA GLU A 193 -0.19 5.29 6.08
C GLU A 193 1.14 4.99 5.35
N ILE A 194 1.10 4.76 4.04
CA ILE A 194 2.23 4.29 3.23
C ILE A 194 2.40 5.10 1.93
N THR A 195 1.92 6.34 1.87
CA THR A 195 1.96 7.19 0.65
C THR A 195 3.37 7.30 0.10
N SER A 196 4.36 7.62 0.93
CA SER A 196 5.75 7.75 0.48
C SER A 196 6.28 6.43 -0.08
N PHE A 197 5.97 5.31 0.58
CA PHE A 197 6.35 3.99 0.09
C PHE A 197 5.67 3.67 -1.24
N TYR A 198 4.39 3.99 -1.39
CA TYR A 198 3.66 3.83 -2.63
C TYR A 198 4.32 4.64 -3.76
N LYS A 199 4.47 5.96 -3.60
CA LYS A 199 5.04 6.85 -4.63
C LYS A 199 6.44 6.42 -5.06
N ASN A 200 7.27 5.98 -4.11
CA ASN A 200 8.66 5.59 -4.38
C ASN A 200 8.80 4.17 -4.97
N HIS A 201 7.83 3.28 -4.74
CA HIS A 201 7.96 1.87 -5.10
C HIS A 201 6.78 1.34 -5.92
N LEU A 202 5.58 1.25 -5.35
CA LEU A 202 4.44 0.60 -5.99
C LEU A 202 3.85 1.43 -7.15
N GLY A 203 3.82 2.76 -7.03
CA GLY A 203 3.38 3.69 -8.05
C GLY A 203 4.52 4.23 -8.93
N SER A 204 5.76 3.79 -8.71
CA SER A 204 6.89 4.23 -9.52
C SER A 204 6.94 3.50 -10.87
N LYS A 205 7.70 4.04 -11.84
CA LYS A 205 7.86 3.42 -13.16
C LYS A 205 8.43 1.99 -13.07
N GLU A 206 9.31 1.72 -12.12
CA GLU A 206 9.95 0.41 -11.95
C GLU A 206 9.09 -0.61 -11.20
N GLY A 207 8.26 -0.16 -10.26
CA GLY A 207 7.54 -1.06 -9.36
C GLY A 207 8.38 -1.63 -8.22
N LEU A 208 7.70 -2.26 -7.27
CA LEU A 208 8.29 -2.91 -6.12
C LEU A 208 8.84 -4.29 -6.50
N LYS A 209 10.14 -4.52 -6.24
CA LYS A 209 10.77 -5.84 -6.43
C LYS A 209 10.36 -6.80 -5.32
N LEU A 210 9.82 -7.94 -5.70
CA LEU A 210 9.30 -8.96 -4.80
C LEU A 210 10.01 -10.29 -5.01
N ASN A 211 10.31 -10.99 -3.91
CA ASN A 211 11.04 -12.26 -3.91
C ASN A 211 10.08 -13.43 -3.61
N THR A 212 10.05 -14.44 -4.47
CA THR A 212 9.19 -15.64 -4.29
C THR A 212 9.81 -16.71 -3.41
N THR A 213 11.12 -16.64 -3.13
CA THR A 213 11.82 -17.56 -2.23
C THR A 213 11.16 -17.52 -0.86
N ASP A 214 10.79 -18.69 -0.35
CA ASP A 214 10.09 -18.87 0.92
C ASP A 214 8.80 -18.03 1.01
N GLN A 215 8.21 -17.66 -0.13
CA GLN A 215 7.04 -16.79 -0.25
C GLN A 215 7.19 -15.42 0.43
N ARG A 216 8.41 -14.86 0.43
CA ARG A 216 8.73 -13.58 1.08
C ARG A 216 7.84 -12.42 0.65
N TYR A 217 7.48 -12.37 -0.63
CA TYR A 217 6.60 -11.35 -1.17
C TYR A 217 5.29 -11.21 -0.38
N LEU A 218 4.73 -12.30 0.16
CA LEU A 218 3.52 -12.24 0.97
C LEU A 218 3.70 -11.42 2.24
N SER A 219 4.86 -11.51 2.89
CA SER A 219 5.15 -10.74 4.11
C SER A 219 5.19 -9.23 3.83
N VAL A 220 5.39 -8.83 2.58
CA VAL A 220 5.48 -7.42 2.16
C VAL A 220 4.12 -6.90 1.74
N VAL A 221 3.47 -7.56 0.77
CA VAL A 221 2.32 -6.98 0.06
C VAL A 221 0.98 -7.63 0.38
N ALA A 222 0.94 -8.76 1.11
CA ALA A 222 -0.32 -9.43 1.35
C ALA A 222 -1.18 -8.65 2.36
N GLY A 223 -2.30 -8.11 1.89
CA GLY A 223 -3.13 -7.18 2.64
C GLY A 223 -3.99 -6.31 1.72
N ASN A 224 -4.57 -5.27 2.29
CA ASN A 224 -5.49 -4.38 1.59
C ASN A 224 -4.87 -3.00 1.48
N PHE A 225 -4.86 -2.45 0.27
CA PHE A 225 -4.45 -1.09 -0.03
C PHE A 225 -5.68 -0.25 -0.28
N TYR A 226 -5.71 0.94 0.29
CA TYR A 226 -6.76 1.94 0.10
C TYR A 226 -6.11 3.21 -0.42
N PHE A 227 -6.71 3.79 -1.46
CA PHE A 227 -6.23 5.00 -2.12
C PHE A 227 -7.28 6.06 -1.94
N PHE A 228 -6.88 7.19 -1.36
CA PHE A 228 -7.73 8.33 -1.12
C PHE A 228 -7.08 9.56 -1.73
N THR A 229 -7.81 10.33 -2.52
CA THR A 229 -7.37 11.67 -2.90
C THR A 229 -8.56 12.59 -3.09
N THR A 230 -8.28 13.88 -3.20
CA THR A 230 -9.27 14.94 -3.26
C THR A 230 -8.91 15.87 -4.41
N VAL A 231 -9.91 16.17 -5.25
CA VAL A 231 -9.80 17.09 -6.38
C VAL A 231 -10.98 18.04 -6.28
N ASP A 232 -10.69 19.33 -6.19
CA ASP A 232 -11.68 20.36 -5.89
C ASP A 232 -12.51 19.99 -4.64
N GLU A 233 -13.78 19.67 -4.83
CA GLU A 233 -14.74 19.33 -3.79
C GLU A 233 -15.08 17.85 -3.76
N ASP A 234 -14.54 17.06 -4.68
CA ASP A 234 -14.79 15.62 -4.76
C ASP A 234 -13.67 14.83 -4.08
N TYR A 235 -14.03 13.64 -3.59
CA TYR A 235 -13.04 12.68 -3.11
C TYR A 235 -13.12 11.38 -3.89
N PHE A 236 -11.94 10.81 -4.14
CA PHE A 236 -11.75 9.57 -4.88
C PHE A 236 -11.31 8.49 -3.91
N LEU A 237 -11.99 7.35 -3.94
CA LEU A 237 -11.64 6.19 -3.11
C LEU A 237 -11.50 4.94 -3.96
N GLY A 238 -10.35 4.28 -3.84
CA GLY A 238 -10.04 3.02 -4.51
C GLY A 238 -9.48 2.00 -3.54
N SER A 239 -9.53 0.72 -3.90
CA SER A 239 -8.88 -0.33 -3.10
C SER A 239 -8.43 -1.53 -3.93
N VAL A 240 -7.38 -2.19 -3.47
CA VAL A 240 -6.94 -3.50 -3.99
C VAL A 240 -6.45 -4.37 -2.84
N SER A 241 -6.81 -5.65 -2.89
CA SER A 241 -6.37 -6.64 -1.92
C SER A 241 -5.45 -7.65 -2.59
N PHE A 242 -4.33 -7.96 -1.96
CA PHE A 242 -3.40 -8.99 -2.44
C PHE A 242 -3.41 -10.19 -1.50
N VAL A 243 -3.55 -11.37 -2.09
CA VAL A 243 -3.53 -12.65 -1.37
C VAL A 243 -2.77 -13.70 -2.18
N ASP A 244 -2.38 -14.79 -1.53
CA ASP A 244 -2.10 -16.04 -2.24
C ASP A 244 -2.85 -17.18 -1.56
N SER A 245 -3.91 -17.65 -2.20
CA SER A 245 -4.78 -18.69 -1.65
C SER A 245 -4.10 -20.05 -1.47
N ARG A 246 -2.91 -20.27 -2.05
CA ARG A 246 -2.11 -21.48 -1.82
C ARG A 246 -1.46 -21.50 -0.43
N TYR A 247 -1.24 -20.32 0.16
CA TYR A 247 -0.46 -20.17 1.40
C TYR A 247 -1.29 -19.55 2.52
N LYS A 248 -2.53 -20.04 2.72
CA LYS A 248 -3.43 -19.55 3.78
C LYS A 248 -2.80 -19.56 5.18
N ALA A 249 -1.93 -20.52 5.47
CA ALA A 249 -1.21 -20.61 6.75
C ALA A 249 -0.21 -19.46 7.00
N LYS A 250 0.13 -18.66 5.97
CA LYS A 250 0.98 -17.46 6.06
C LYS A 250 0.15 -16.17 6.13
N MET A 251 -1.17 -16.29 6.06
CA MET A 251 -2.12 -15.17 6.05
C MET A 251 -2.86 -15.14 7.38
N CYS A 252 -3.27 -13.94 7.78
CA CYS A 252 -4.16 -13.76 8.92
C CYS A 252 -5.51 -14.41 8.65
N LYS A 253 -6.12 -14.98 9.69
CA LYS A 253 -7.52 -15.43 9.61
C LYS A 253 -8.40 -14.23 9.28
N GLN A 254 -9.38 -14.42 8.39
CA GLN A 254 -10.45 -13.46 8.21
C GLN A 254 -11.37 -13.59 9.43
N ASP A 255 -11.57 -12.47 10.13
CA ASP A 255 -12.60 -12.34 11.17
C ASP A 255 -13.99 -12.17 10.54
#